data_AF-A0A742L0E6-F1
#
_entry.id   AF-A0A742L0E6-F1
#
_cell.length_a   1.000
_cell.length_b   1.000
_cell.length_c   1.000
_cell.angle_alpha   90.00
_cell.angle_beta   90.00
_cell.angle_gamma   90.00
#
_symmetry.space_group_name_H-M   'P 1'
#
loop_
_entity.id
_entity.type
_entity.pdbx_description
1 polymer ?
#
loop_
_entity_poly.entity_id
_entity_poly.type
_entity_poly.pdbx_seq_one_letter_code
_entity_poly.pdbx_strand_id
1 'polypeptide(L)'
;MNHENGLYFHDRASLANALNVPAYYDLSTELIADEIFNNKENTHQVSAALADIIAERQRQIAGGFFTHGCGEGQLVSAAIGYINLAFIWKNKDPADYRNSIAPSKWMLPPELWKPENPRRDLIKGVAMLIAERERLDRKEAQ
;
A
#
# COMPACT_ATOMS: atom_id res chain seq x y z
N MET A 1 -12.19 -25.44 -16.57
CA MET A 1 -11.36 -24.51 -17.35
C MET A 1 -10.28 -23.99 -16.42
N ASN A 2 -9.02 -24.14 -16.81
CA ASN A 2 -7.85 -24.02 -15.95
C ASN A 2 -7.56 -22.57 -15.57
N HIS A 3 -7.26 -22.35 -14.29
CA HIS A 3 -6.95 -21.06 -13.66
C HIS A 3 -5.45 -20.74 -13.75
N GLU A 4 -4.91 -20.54 -14.95
CA GLU A 4 -3.47 -20.21 -15.14
C GLU A 4 -3.19 -18.84 -15.76
N ASN A 5 -4.21 -18.08 -16.17
CA ASN A 5 -4.02 -16.75 -16.74
C ASN A 5 -4.73 -15.71 -15.89
N GLY A 6 -4.05 -14.57 -15.65
CA GLY A 6 -4.52 -13.48 -14.81
C GLY A 6 -5.95 -13.04 -15.11
N LEU A 7 -6.53 -12.27 -14.18
CA LEU A 7 -7.90 -11.78 -14.23
C LEU A 7 -8.19 -11.06 -15.56
N TYR A 8 -8.73 -11.79 -16.53
CA TYR A 8 -9.15 -11.29 -17.83
C TYR A 8 -10.61 -10.85 -17.72
N PHE A 9 -10.85 -9.55 -17.87
CA PHE A 9 -12.19 -8.98 -17.93
C PHE A 9 -12.51 -8.62 -19.38
N HIS A 10 -13.67 -9.09 -19.87
CA HIS A 10 -14.03 -9.02 -21.28
C HIS A 10 -14.51 -7.64 -21.73
N ASP A 11 -14.83 -6.77 -20.76
CA ASP A 11 -15.34 -5.43 -20.99
C ASP A 11 -15.09 -4.51 -19.78
N ARG A 12 -15.27 -3.20 -20.02
CA ARG A 12 -15.02 -2.13 -19.04
C ARG A 12 -15.94 -2.19 -17.82
N ALA A 13 -17.18 -2.63 -17.98
CA ALA A 13 -18.15 -2.72 -16.89
C ALA A 13 -17.77 -3.83 -15.90
N SER A 14 -17.26 -4.94 -16.41
CA SER A 14 -16.79 -6.08 -15.61
C SER A 14 -15.59 -5.71 -14.71
N LEU A 15 -14.64 -4.92 -15.22
CA LEU A 15 -13.50 -4.42 -14.43
C LEU A 15 -13.92 -3.39 -13.38
N ALA A 16 -14.77 -2.43 -13.74
CA ALA A 16 -15.25 -1.39 -12.82
C ALA A 16 -16.00 -2.00 -11.62
N ASN A 17 -16.82 -3.03 -11.87
CA ASN A 17 -17.50 -3.79 -10.82
C ASN A 17 -16.52 -4.58 -9.94
N ALA A 18 -15.50 -5.22 -10.53
CA ALA A 18 -14.51 -5.99 -9.78
C ALA A 18 -13.63 -5.11 -8.86
N LEU A 19 -13.35 -3.88 -9.29
CA LEU A 19 -12.59 -2.89 -8.52
C LEU A 19 -13.47 -2.01 -7.61
N ASN A 20 -14.80 -2.19 -7.65
CA ASN A 20 -15.79 -1.44 -6.88
C ASN A 20 -15.67 0.10 -7.04
N VAL A 21 -15.41 0.55 -8.27
CA VAL A 21 -15.27 1.98 -8.62
C VAL A 21 -16.50 2.42 -9.42
N PRO A 22 -17.10 3.59 -9.14
CA PRO A 22 -18.19 4.12 -9.95
C PRO A 22 -17.70 4.34 -11.38
N ALA A 23 -18.44 3.84 -12.37
CA ALA A 23 -18.04 3.80 -13.77
C ALA A 23 -17.93 5.16 -14.48
N TYR A 24 -17.81 6.28 -13.74
CA TYR A 24 -17.92 7.62 -14.29
C TYR A 24 -16.68 8.48 -14.02
N TYR A 25 -15.90 8.66 -15.09
CA TYR A 25 -14.94 9.74 -15.37
C TYR A 25 -13.98 10.15 -14.24
N ASP A 26 -12.89 9.41 -14.11
CA ASP A 26 -11.63 9.96 -13.65
C ASP A 26 -10.57 9.68 -14.72
N LEU A 27 -9.96 10.74 -15.28
CA LEU A 27 -8.90 10.63 -16.29
C LEU A 27 -7.73 9.77 -15.79
N SER A 28 -7.54 9.67 -14.47
CA SER A 28 -6.56 8.78 -13.85
C SER A 28 -6.88 7.30 -14.13
N THR A 29 -8.16 6.94 -14.13
CA THR A 29 -8.63 5.58 -14.39
C THR A 29 -8.63 5.27 -15.88
N GLU A 30 -8.87 6.28 -16.74
CA GLU A 30 -8.68 6.16 -18.19
C GLU A 30 -7.20 5.95 -18.53
N LEU A 31 -6.26 6.68 -17.92
CA LEU A 31 -4.82 6.47 -18.15
C LEU A 31 -4.37 5.07 -17.70
N ILE A 32 -4.82 4.64 -16.51
CA ILE A 32 -4.52 3.31 -15.98
C ILE A 32 -5.16 2.22 -16.86
N ALA A 33 -6.40 2.42 -17.30
CA ALA A 33 -7.06 1.48 -18.20
C ALA A 33 -6.35 1.43 -19.56
N ASP A 34 -5.93 2.56 -20.13
CA ASP A 34 -5.24 2.61 -21.42
C ASP A 34 -3.84 2.00 -21.32
N GLU A 35 -3.15 2.16 -20.19
CA GLU A 35 -1.87 1.51 -19.91
C GLU A 35 -2.01 -0.02 -19.73
N ILE A 36 -3.13 -0.47 -19.15
CA ILE A 36 -3.48 -1.90 -19.01
C ILE A 36 -3.96 -2.50 -20.35
N PHE A 37 -4.72 -1.76 -21.16
CA PHE A 37 -5.35 -2.25 -22.40
C PHE A 37 -4.45 -2.12 -23.64
N ASN A 38 -3.64 -1.08 -23.76
CA ASN A 38 -2.79 -0.85 -24.95
C ASN A 38 -1.43 -1.52 -24.84
N ASN A 39 -1.03 -1.97 -23.66
CA ASN A 39 0.22 -2.70 -23.49
C ASN A 39 0.00 -4.20 -23.72
N LYS A 40 -0.36 -4.55 -24.96
CA LYS A 40 -0.54 -5.94 -25.43
C LYS A 40 0.69 -6.83 -25.22
N GLU A 41 1.85 -6.25 -24.90
CA GLU A 41 3.10 -6.96 -24.62
C GLU A 41 3.48 -7.00 -23.12
N ASN A 42 2.72 -6.34 -22.23
CA ASN A 42 2.99 -6.42 -20.80
C ASN A 42 2.44 -7.73 -20.22
N THR A 43 3.21 -8.79 -20.41
CA THR A 43 3.06 -10.08 -19.71
C THR A 43 3.54 -10.01 -18.25
N HIS A 44 3.77 -8.81 -17.71
CA HIS A 44 4.15 -8.62 -16.32
C HIS A 44 2.95 -8.85 -15.41
N GLN A 45 2.80 -10.09 -14.95
CA GLN A 45 1.92 -10.41 -13.84
C GLN A 45 2.30 -9.53 -12.64
N VAL A 46 1.43 -8.58 -12.28
CA VAL A 46 1.56 -7.83 -11.03
C VAL A 46 1.42 -8.83 -9.90
N SER A 47 2.46 -9.00 -9.10
CA SER A 47 2.39 -9.93 -7.97
C SER A 47 1.32 -9.48 -6.98
N ALA A 48 0.63 -10.43 -6.34
CA ALA A 48 -0.38 -10.13 -5.33
C ALA A 48 0.17 -9.23 -4.21
N ALA A 49 1.47 -9.35 -3.88
CA ALA A 49 2.14 -8.49 -2.92
C ALA A 49 2.21 -7.02 -3.36
N LEU A 50 2.48 -6.75 -4.65
CA LEU A 50 2.47 -5.39 -5.18
C LEU A 50 1.07 -4.79 -5.15
N ALA A 51 0.04 -5.56 -5.51
CA ALA A 51 -1.35 -5.12 -5.41
C ALA A 51 -1.75 -4.79 -3.96
N ASP A 52 -1.36 -5.63 -3.00
CA ASP A 52 -1.58 -5.41 -1.56
C ASP A 52 -0.92 -4.09 -1.07
N ILE A 53 0.29 -3.78 -1.55
CA ILE A 53 1.03 -2.55 -1.21
C ILE A 53 0.34 -1.31 -1.78
N ILE A 54 -0.12 -1.36 -3.04
CA ILE A 54 -0.85 -0.26 -3.67
C ILE A 54 -2.16 0.00 -2.92
N ALA A 55 -2.93 -1.05 -2.63
CA ALA A 55 -4.18 -0.96 -1.87
C ALA A 55 -3.95 -0.41 -0.45
N GLU A 56 -2.84 -0.77 0.19
CA GLU A 56 -2.43 -0.18 1.47
C GLU A 56 -2.12 1.31 1.34
N ARG A 57 -1.34 1.71 0.34
CA ARG A 57 -1.01 3.12 0.12
C ARG A 57 -2.27 3.96 -0.09
N GLN A 58 -3.21 3.47 -0.90
CA GLN A 58 -4.51 4.11 -1.11
C GLN A 58 -5.30 4.25 0.21
N ARG A 59 -5.33 3.21 1.06
CA ARG A 59 -5.98 3.31 2.38
C ARG A 59 -5.33 4.38 3.26
N GLN A 60 -4.00 4.46 3.27
CA GLN A 60 -3.27 5.46 4.06
C GLN A 60 -3.63 6.88 3.58
N ILE A 61 -3.65 7.13 2.26
CA ILE A 61 -4.07 8.40 1.68
C ILE A 61 -5.52 8.73 2.08
N ALA A 62 -6.44 7.78 1.89
CA ALA A 62 -7.86 7.95 2.18
C ALA A 62 -8.14 8.20 3.68
N GLY A 63 -7.33 7.60 4.56
CA GLY A 63 -7.41 7.82 5.99
C GLY A 63 -6.87 9.19 6.45
N GLY A 64 -6.49 10.08 5.52
CA GLY A 64 -5.84 11.35 5.83
C GLY A 64 -4.44 11.20 6.44
N PHE A 65 -3.90 9.98 6.43
CA PHE A 65 -2.56 9.72 6.89
C PHE A 65 -1.56 10.17 5.82
N PHE A 66 -0.53 10.90 6.24
CA PHE A 66 0.69 11.15 5.46
C PHE A 66 0.58 12.07 4.23
N THR A 67 -0.55 12.76 4.01
CA THR A 67 -0.68 13.72 2.91
C THR A 67 -0.15 15.12 3.26
N HIS A 68 -0.28 15.55 4.53
CA HIS A 68 0.16 16.88 4.96
C HIS A 68 0.66 16.81 6.42
N GLY A 69 1.96 16.88 6.67
CA GLY A 69 2.49 17.10 8.03
C GLY A 69 3.43 16.04 8.61
N CYS A 70 3.90 15.07 7.83
CA CYS A 70 5.04 14.25 8.27
C CYS A 70 6.36 14.92 7.91
N GLY A 71 7.16 15.19 8.94
CA GLY A 71 8.51 15.72 8.83
C GLY A 71 9.50 14.71 8.27
N GLU A 72 10.68 15.21 7.96
CA GLU A 72 11.79 14.43 7.40
C GLU A 72 12.10 13.20 8.27
N GLY A 73 12.17 12.02 7.62
CA GLY A 73 12.53 10.76 8.29
C GLY A 73 11.43 10.09 9.11
N GLN A 74 10.30 10.76 9.42
CA GLN A 74 9.22 10.16 10.21
C GLN A 74 8.57 8.95 9.53
N LEU A 75 8.38 9.02 8.20
CA LEU A 75 7.81 7.92 7.41
C LEU A 75 8.75 6.71 7.34
N VAL A 76 10.05 6.96 7.18
CA VAL A 76 11.08 5.90 7.19
C VAL A 76 11.16 5.23 8.55
N SER A 77 11.17 6.04 9.61
CA SER A 77 11.13 5.57 11.00
C SER A 77 9.92 4.67 11.26
N ALA A 78 8.73 5.09 10.81
CA ALA A 78 7.50 4.32 10.95
C ALA A 78 7.56 3.00 10.17
N ALA A 79 8.06 3.03 8.93
CA ALA A 79 8.26 1.83 8.13
C ALA A 79 9.19 0.83 8.82
N ILE A 80 10.32 1.29 9.35
CA ILE A 80 11.27 0.46 10.11
C ILE A 80 10.59 -0.16 11.33
N GLY A 81 9.71 0.57 12.02
CA GLY A 81 8.95 0.07 13.16
C GLY A 81 8.13 -1.17 12.80
N TYR A 82 7.28 -1.07 11.78
CA TYR A 82 6.45 -2.18 11.33
C TYR A 82 7.26 -3.35 10.77
N ILE A 83 8.29 -3.08 9.95
CA ILE A 83 9.14 -4.12 9.35
C ILE A 83 9.89 -4.89 10.44
N ASN A 84 10.47 -4.20 11.43
CA ASN A 84 11.16 -4.86 12.54
C ASN A 84 10.21 -5.67 13.40
N LEU A 85 9.01 -5.17 13.70
CA LEU A 85 8.02 -5.95 14.45
C LEU A 85 7.67 -7.23 13.70
N ALA A 86 7.34 -7.13 12.41
CA ALA A 86 7.02 -8.28 11.57
C ALA A 86 8.17 -9.31 11.51
N PHE A 87 9.43 -8.86 11.53
CA PHE A 87 10.59 -9.75 11.53
C PHE A 87 10.80 -10.44 12.90
N ILE A 88 10.87 -9.65 13.98
CA ILE A 88 11.24 -10.14 15.31
C ILE A 88 10.11 -10.96 15.93
N TRP A 89 8.85 -10.55 15.70
CA TRP A 89 7.66 -11.12 16.35
C TRP A 89 6.86 -12.04 15.42
N LYS A 90 7.45 -12.53 14.32
CA LYS A 90 6.75 -13.37 13.32
C LYS A 90 6.03 -14.61 13.86
N ASN A 91 6.52 -15.14 14.99
CA ASN A 91 5.98 -16.34 15.65
C ASN A 91 5.39 -16.06 17.04
N LYS A 92 5.19 -14.78 17.40
CA LYS A 92 4.56 -14.41 18.67
C LYS A 92 3.07 -14.68 18.63
N ASP A 93 2.48 -14.79 19.82
CA ASP A 93 1.03 -14.89 19.94
C ASP A 93 0.35 -13.69 19.27
N PRO A 94 -0.75 -13.88 18.52
CA PRO A 94 -1.41 -12.79 17.82
C PRO A 94 -1.92 -11.67 18.74
N ALA A 95 -2.27 -11.97 20.00
CA ALA A 95 -2.67 -10.93 20.96
C ALA A 95 -1.45 -10.13 21.41
N ASP A 96 -0.33 -10.79 21.75
CA ASP A 96 0.92 -10.11 22.08
C ASP A 96 1.35 -9.20 20.94
N TYR A 97 1.30 -9.69 19.69
CA TYR A 97 1.69 -8.92 18.50
C TYR A 97 0.92 -7.61 18.37
N ARG A 98 -0.42 -7.67 18.48
CA ARG A 98 -1.30 -6.51 18.36
C ARG A 98 -1.19 -5.55 19.53
N ASN A 99 -0.84 -6.06 20.71
CA ASN A 99 -0.63 -5.27 21.93
C ASN A 99 0.81 -4.79 22.09
N SER A 100 1.68 -4.98 21.10
CA SER A 100 3.05 -4.49 21.16
C SER A 100 3.07 -2.96 21.27
N ILE A 101 4.00 -2.45 22.07
CA ILE A 101 4.19 -1.02 22.26
C ILE A 101 4.96 -0.47 21.07
N ALA A 102 4.66 0.78 20.66
CA ALA A 102 5.41 1.48 19.62
C ALA A 102 6.92 1.44 19.93
N PRO A 103 7.78 1.05 18.97
CA PRO A 103 9.21 0.97 19.21
C PRO A 103 9.80 2.36 19.47
N SER A 104 10.91 2.45 20.19
CA SER A 104 11.56 3.74 20.51
C SER A 104 11.94 4.58 19.29
N LYS A 105 12.16 3.92 18.14
CA LYS A 105 12.47 4.56 16.87
C LYS A 105 11.22 5.06 16.14
N TRP A 106 10.01 4.80 16.61
CA TRP A 106 8.75 5.28 16.04
C TRP A 106 8.58 6.77 16.34
N MET A 107 8.60 7.61 15.30
CA MET A 107 8.58 9.08 15.42
C MET A 107 7.22 9.72 15.12
N LEU A 108 6.19 8.90 14.91
CA LEU A 108 4.80 9.35 14.78
C LEU A 108 4.10 9.28 16.16
N PRO A 109 2.94 9.92 16.34
CA PRO A 109 2.17 9.77 17.57
C PRO A 109 1.94 8.29 17.92
N PRO A 110 2.14 7.87 19.18
CA PRO A 110 2.00 6.47 19.59
C PRO A 110 0.64 5.86 19.29
N GLU A 111 -0.42 6.67 19.23
CA GLU A 111 -1.80 6.25 18.95
C GLU A 111 -1.98 5.76 17.50
N LEU A 112 -1.04 6.11 16.62
CA LEU A 112 -1.00 5.65 15.23
C LEU A 112 -0.27 4.31 15.07
N TRP A 113 0.35 3.80 16.14
CA TRP A 113 0.91 2.46 16.17
C TRP A 113 -0.22 1.44 16.31
N LYS A 114 -0.53 0.75 15.21
CA LYS A 114 -1.65 -0.20 15.11
C LYS A 114 -1.18 -1.48 14.39
N PRO A 115 -0.32 -2.27 15.06
CA PRO A 115 0.15 -3.52 14.51
C PRO A 115 -0.98 -4.54 14.41
N GLU A 116 -0.94 -5.39 13.39
CA GLU A 116 -2.03 -6.32 13.11
C GLU A 116 -1.56 -7.77 12.99
N ASN A 117 -0.66 -8.02 12.06
CA ASN A 117 0.03 -9.29 11.90
C ASN A 117 1.29 -9.07 11.03
N PRO A 118 2.26 -10.00 11.07
CA PRO A 118 3.53 -9.86 10.36
C PRO A 118 3.40 -9.55 8.86
N ARG A 119 2.51 -10.26 8.14
CA ARG A 119 2.32 -10.03 6.70
C ARG A 119 1.76 -8.64 6.43
N ARG A 120 0.72 -8.25 7.17
CA ARG A 120 0.06 -6.96 6.96
C ARG A 120 0.95 -5.79 7.32
N ASP A 121 1.75 -5.92 8.37
CA ASP A 121 2.62 -4.85 8.81
C ASP A 121 3.85 -4.68 7.91
N LEU A 122 4.34 -5.74 7.26
CA LEU A 122 5.29 -5.60 6.15
C LEU A 122 4.71 -4.75 5.01
N ILE A 123 3.46 -5.01 4.62
CA ILE A 123 2.76 -4.24 3.58
C ILE A 123 2.62 -2.76 4.00
N LYS A 124 2.21 -2.49 5.26
CA LYS A 124 2.14 -1.13 5.82
C LYS A 124 3.48 -0.42 5.74
N GLY A 125 4.56 -1.09 6.16
CA GLY A 125 5.90 -0.53 6.14
C GLY A 125 6.40 -0.20 4.74
N VAL A 126 6.19 -1.08 3.76
CA VAL A 126 6.56 -0.79 2.37
C VAL A 126 5.74 0.37 1.79
N ALA A 127 4.43 0.43 2.06
CA ALA A 127 3.59 1.55 1.64
C ALA A 127 4.06 2.89 2.25
N MET A 128 4.59 2.90 3.48
CA MET A 128 5.19 4.09 4.10
C MET A 128 6.50 4.52 3.42
N LEU A 129 7.32 3.60 2.93
CA LEU A 129 8.52 3.95 2.15
C LEU A 129 8.15 4.59 0.81
N ILE A 130 7.09 4.10 0.15
CA ILE A 130 6.52 4.75 -1.04
C ILE A 130 6.05 6.16 -0.69
N ALA A 131 5.34 6.34 0.43
CA ALA A 131 4.90 7.65 0.88
C ALA A 131 6.07 8.63 1.14
N GLU A 132 7.18 8.17 1.69
CA GLU A 132 8.38 9.01 1.86
C GLU A 132 8.96 9.41 0.51
N ARG A 133 9.04 8.47 -0.45
CA ARG A 133 9.51 8.78 -1.79
C ARG A 133 8.66 9.85 -2.45
N GLU A 134 7.33 9.70 -2.41
CA GLU A 134 6.40 10.71 -2.93
C GLU A 134 6.58 12.08 -2.25
N ARG A 135 6.91 12.11 -0.95
CA ARG A 135 7.21 13.35 -0.21
C ARG A 135 8.50 14.01 -0.71
N LEU A 136 9.53 13.23 -0.97
CA LEU A 136 10.80 13.72 -1.54
C LEU A 136 10.57 14.26 -2.95
N ASP A 137 9.85 13.54 -3.80
CA ASP A 137 9.54 13.97 -5.17
C ASP A 137 8.75 15.31 -5.16
N ARG A 138 7.82 15.51 -4.20
CA ARG A 138 7.14 16.81 -4.01
C ARG A 138 8.07 17.93 -3.56
N LYS A 139 9.10 17.62 -2.76
CA LYS A 139 10.10 18.61 -2.30
C LYS A 139 11.04 19.02 -3.45
N GLU A 140 11.38 18.10 -4.35
CA GLU A 140 12.21 18.38 -5.52
C GLU A 140 11.47 19.17 -6.61
N ALA A 141 10.14 19.09 -6.65
CA ALA A 141 9.30 19.83 -7.59
C ALA A 141 8.99 21.28 -7.16
N GLN A 142 9.45 21.74 -5.99
CA GLN A 142 9.28 23.10 -5.45
C GLN A 142 10.55 23.94 -5.64
#